data_AF-A0A6P6MTA6-F1
#
_entry.id   AF-A0A6P6MTA6-F1
#
_cell.length_a   1.000
_cell.length_b   1.000
_cell.length_c   1.000
_cell.angle_alpha   90.00
_cell.angle_beta   90.00
_cell.angle_gamma   90.00
#
_symmetry.space_group_name_H-M   'P 1'
#
loop_
_entity.id
_entity.type
_entity.pdbx_description
1 polymer ?
#
loop_
_entity_poly.entity_id
_entity_poly.type
_entity_poly.pdbx_seq_one_letter_code
_entity_poly.pdbx_strand_id
1 'polypeptide(L)'
;MNGVQILECRTPWLDRDDPGGVGDNETLSLLMIRYPLQVCPKPIAIEVTTFSGTPALPPGNIFVVYDPLQGFVCKNGACQDYRVRFTCPLSFCNTTCVTRWFDSDDPKTNGSDSELLSKLLSLYPGEICANPIGIEAQTISGQAAYITGDSFQVYNPVSGFACVNAGQTGGGVCDDYKVRFSCPETFCSICRTSWFDRDDPDNPGDREMWKEIQTSPYVCTSHVTYLPIAIEVVTTVSGSPALLTGNLFQEFDPLEGFECVNDQQGGGVCQDYKVRYTCPKSFCEMEFQKNLTFTPNI
;
A
#
# COMPACT_ATOMS: atom_id res chain seq x y z
N MET A 1 -27.99 -1.89 31.79
CA MET A 1 -27.16 -2.71 30.88
C MET A 1 -26.70 -1.78 29.77
N ASN A 2 -25.51 -1.20 29.90
CA ASN A 2 -24.94 -0.37 28.84
C ASN A 2 -24.42 -1.31 27.76
N GLY A 3 -25.16 -1.42 26.66
CA GLY A 3 -24.72 -2.14 25.48
C GLY A 3 -23.46 -1.48 24.95
N VAL A 4 -22.35 -2.21 24.95
CA VAL A 4 -21.17 -1.85 24.19
C VAL A 4 -21.63 -1.77 22.74
N GLN A 5 -21.69 -0.57 22.16
CA GLN A 5 -21.79 -0.42 20.72
C GLN A 5 -20.54 -1.09 20.15
N ILE A 6 -20.70 -2.27 19.56
CA ILE A 6 -19.69 -2.83 18.69
C ILE A 6 -19.58 -1.82 17.55
N LEU A 7 -18.43 -1.15 17.44
CA LEU A 7 -18.15 -0.24 16.35
C LEU A 7 -18.12 -1.10 15.07
N GLU A 8 -19.23 -1.18 14.34
CA GLU A 8 -19.30 -1.92 13.09
C GLU A 8 -18.58 -1.09 11.99
N CYS A 9 -17.50 -1.63 11.44
CA CYS A 9 -16.79 -1.03 10.31
C CYS A 9 -17.63 -1.21 9.05
N ARG A 10 -18.41 -0.20 8.70
CA ARG A 10 -19.22 -0.14 7.49
C ARG A 10 -18.75 0.98 6.58
N THR A 11 -18.79 0.74 5.27
CA THR A 11 -18.59 1.79 4.28
C THR A 11 -19.75 2.81 4.36
N PRO A 12 -19.62 3.99 3.75
CA PRO A 12 -20.77 4.78 3.33
C PRO A 12 -21.70 3.94 2.41
N TRP A 13 -22.90 4.44 2.15
CA TRP A 13 -23.68 3.94 1.01
C TRP A 13 -23.00 4.39 -0.29
N LEU A 14 -22.78 3.45 -1.19
CA LEU A 14 -22.05 3.62 -2.44
C LEU A 14 -22.99 3.37 -3.61
N ASP A 15 -22.88 4.21 -4.62
CA ASP A 15 -23.75 4.25 -5.79
C ASP A 15 -22.91 4.69 -6.99
N ARG A 16 -22.62 3.71 -7.85
CA ARG A 16 -21.70 3.82 -8.96
C ARG A 16 -22.43 4.13 -10.26
N ASP A 17 -23.61 3.58 -10.51
CA ASP A 17 -24.36 3.88 -11.74
C ASP A 17 -25.88 3.83 -11.61
N ASP A 18 -26.54 4.75 -12.31
CA ASP A 18 -27.99 4.75 -12.42
C ASP A 18 -28.48 3.57 -13.31
N PRO A 19 -29.69 3.03 -13.06
CA PRO A 19 -30.26 1.92 -13.83
C PRO A 19 -30.57 2.37 -15.26
N GLY A 20 -29.73 1.96 -16.21
CA GLY A 20 -29.93 2.18 -17.64
C GLY A 20 -30.62 1.01 -18.35
N GLY A 21 -30.56 1.00 -19.69
CA GLY A 21 -31.02 -0.13 -20.51
C GLY A 21 -30.24 -1.44 -20.31
N VAL A 22 -29.15 -1.42 -19.53
CA VAL A 22 -28.24 -2.56 -19.27
C VAL A 22 -28.41 -3.12 -17.84
N GLY A 23 -29.16 -2.43 -16.97
CA GLY A 23 -29.31 -2.75 -15.55
C GLY A 23 -28.56 -1.77 -14.64
N ASP A 24 -28.37 -2.17 -13.39
CA ASP A 24 -27.66 -1.44 -12.34
C ASP A 24 -26.54 -2.34 -11.76
N ASN A 25 -25.34 -1.81 -11.59
CA ASN A 25 -24.11 -2.57 -11.40
C ASN A 25 -23.14 -1.99 -10.34
N GLU A 26 -23.43 -2.34 -9.10
CA GLU A 26 -22.63 -2.07 -7.92
C GLU A 26 -21.60 -3.18 -7.64
N THR A 27 -20.80 -3.54 -8.64
CA THR A 27 -19.73 -4.55 -8.48
C THR A 27 -18.58 -4.02 -7.63
N LEU A 28 -18.03 -4.91 -6.79
CA LEU A 28 -16.93 -4.57 -5.88
C LEU A 28 -15.71 -4.01 -6.61
N SER A 29 -15.34 -4.60 -7.75
CA SER A 29 -14.19 -4.15 -8.54
C SER A 29 -14.36 -2.72 -9.06
N LEU A 30 -15.53 -2.37 -9.59
CA LEU A 30 -15.81 -1.02 -10.08
C LEU A 30 -15.93 -0.01 -8.93
N LEU A 31 -16.48 -0.43 -7.80
CA LEU A 31 -16.58 0.39 -6.60
C LEU A 31 -15.22 0.71 -5.99
N MET A 32 -14.28 -0.25 -5.97
CA MET A 32 -12.92 -0.01 -5.51
C MET A 32 -12.18 1.02 -6.38
N ILE A 33 -12.48 1.08 -7.68
CA ILE A 33 -11.91 2.07 -8.61
C ILE A 33 -12.52 3.46 -8.37
N ARG A 34 -13.84 3.53 -8.21
CA ARG A 34 -14.58 4.81 -8.03
C ARG A 34 -14.41 5.42 -6.65
N TYR A 35 -14.35 4.57 -5.62
CA TYR A 35 -14.24 4.96 -4.21
C TYR A 35 -12.99 4.33 -3.57
N PRO A 36 -11.79 4.65 -4.08
CA PRO A 36 -10.55 4.06 -3.58
C PRO A 36 -10.39 4.37 -2.09
N LEU A 37 -9.85 3.41 -1.36
CA LEU A 37 -9.63 3.45 0.10
C LEU A 37 -10.90 3.63 0.96
N GLN A 38 -12.09 3.69 0.37
CA GLN A 38 -13.37 3.69 1.09
C GLN A 38 -14.03 2.31 1.12
N VAL A 39 -13.56 1.39 0.27
CA VAL A 39 -14.08 0.02 0.15
C VAL A 39 -12.95 -0.97 0.41
N CYS A 40 -13.17 -1.90 1.33
CA CYS A 40 -12.19 -2.95 1.60
C CYS A 40 -12.18 -3.99 0.47
N PRO A 41 -11.02 -4.59 0.16
CA PRO A 41 -10.87 -5.57 -0.93
C PRO A 41 -11.55 -6.91 -0.65
N LYS A 42 -11.88 -7.21 0.61
CA LYS A 42 -12.56 -8.43 1.04
C LYS A 42 -13.64 -8.11 2.06
N PRO A 43 -14.81 -7.62 1.62
CA PRO A 43 -15.94 -7.38 2.49
C PRO A 43 -16.45 -8.67 3.15
N ILE A 44 -17.03 -8.53 4.34
CA ILE A 44 -17.63 -9.62 5.12
C ILE A 44 -19.11 -9.80 4.75
N ALA A 45 -19.81 -8.68 4.52
CA ALA A 45 -21.22 -8.67 4.18
C ALA A 45 -21.54 -7.47 3.28
N ILE A 46 -22.66 -7.59 2.55
CA ILE A 46 -23.21 -6.53 1.70
C ILE A 46 -24.66 -6.27 2.10
N GLU A 47 -25.00 -4.99 2.19
CA GLU A 47 -26.37 -4.49 2.31
C GLU A 47 -26.72 -3.77 1.01
N VAL A 48 -27.93 -3.97 0.51
CA VAL A 48 -28.42 -3.34 -0.72
C VAL A 48 -29.75 -2.65 -0.44
N THR A 49 -29.87 -1.39 -0.85
CA THR A 49 -31.13 -0.64 -0.80
C THR A 49 -31.35 0.02 -2.14
N THR A 50 -32.60 0.31 -2.49
CA THR A 50 -32.87 1.32 -3.51
C THR A 50 -32.27 2.67 -3.05
N PHE A 51 -32.02 3.59 -3.96
CA PHE A 51 -31.54 4.93 -3.61
C PHE A 51 -32.46 5.64 -2.60
N SER A 52 -33.77 5.38 -2.70
CA SER A 52 -34.80 5.84 -1.76
C SER A 52 -34.79 5.16 -0.38
N GLY A 53 -33.90 4.18 -0.15
CA GLY A 53 -33.69 3.51 1.13
C GLY A 53 -34.57 2.28 1.38
N THR A 54 -35.25 1.76 0.35
CA THR A 54 -36.02 0.50 0.48
C THR A 54 -35.06 -0.67 0.44
N PRO A 55 -34.99 -1.54 1.47
CA PRO A 55 -34.11 -2.69 1.45
C PRO A 55 -34.40 -3.60 0.24
N ALA A 56 -33.37 -3.84 -0.57
CA ALA A 56 -33.37 -4.88 -1.56
C ALA A 56 -33.07 -6.19 -0.83
N LEU A 57 -34.12 -6.76 -0.23
CA LEU A 57 -34.07 -8.14 0.21
C LEU A 57 -33.95 -9.02 -1.04
N PRO A 58 -33.36 -10.23 -0.96
CA PRO A 58 -33.38 -11.14 -2.09
C PRO A 58 -34.83 -11.55 -2.40
N PRO A 59 -35.41 -11.18 -3.57
CA PRO A 59 -36.23 -12.20 -4.23
C PRO A 59 -36.05 -12.25 -5.76
N GLY A 60 -36.13 -13.46 -6.31
CA GLY A 60 -36.44 -13.70 -7.73
C GLY A 60 -35.29 -13.51 -8.72
N ASN A 61 -35.46 -14.09 -9.91
CA ASN A 61 -34.48 -14.27 -11.00
C ASN A 61 -33.84 -12.99 -11.61
N ILE A 62 -33.98 -11.81 -10.97
CA ILE A 62 -33.53 -10.51 -11.49
C ILE A 62 -32.18 -10.05 -10.94
N PHE A 63 -31.81 -10.49 -9.72
CA PHE A 63 -30.50 -10.23 -9.14
C PHE A 63 -29.54 -11.33 -9.57
N VAL A 64 -28.64 -11.00 -10.48
CA VAL A 64 -27.66 -11.96 -11.00
C VAL A 64 -26.41 -12.03 -10.13
N VAL A 65 -26.14 -10.98 -9.34
CA VAL A 65 -25.10 -10.96 -8.29
C VAL A 65 -25.66 -10.27 -7.05
N TYR A 66 -25.47 -10.91 -5.89
CA TYR A 66 -25.75 -10.37 -4.56
C TYR A 66 -24.79 -11.07 -3.59
N ASP A 67 -23.53 -10.64 -3.59
CA ASP A 67 -22.44 -11.34 -2.89
C ASP A 67 -21.40 -10.32 -2.42
N PRO A 68 -20.93 -10.37 -1.16
CA PRO A 68 -19.98 -9.37 -0.65
C PRO A 68 -18.64 -9.32 -1.38
N LEU A 69 -18.20 -10.40 -2.04
CA LEU A 69 -16.93 -10.45 -2.76
C LEU A 69 -17.07 -10.07 -4.24
N GLN A 70 -18.29 -10.04 -4.77
CA GLN A 70 -18.57 -9.66 -6.16
C GLN A 70 -19.30 -8.31 -6.28
N GLY A 71 -20.08 -7.93 -5.27
CA GLY A 71 -20.95 -6.74 -5.23
C GLY A 71 -22.42 -7.08 -5.48
N PHE A 72 -23.11 -6.21 -6.20
CA PHE A 72 -24.52 -6.39 -6.56
C PHE A 72 -24.74 -6.06 -8.04
N VAL A 73 -25.54 -6.87 -8.73
CA VAL A 73 -25.90 -6.65 -10.13
C VAL A 73 -27.36 -7.02 -10.37
N CYS A 74 -28.12 -6.05 -10.88
CA CYS A 74 -29.47 -6.24 -11.39
C CYS A 74 -29.46 -6.22 -12.92
N LYS A 75 -30.12 -7.19 -13.57
CA LYS A 75 -30.30 -7.24 -15.04
C LYS A 75 -31.76 -7.52 -15.43
N ASN A 76 -32.09 -7.29 -16.71
CA ASN A 76 -33.34 -7.67 -17.38
C ASN A 76 -34.58 -6.78 -17.14
N GLY A 77 -34.39 -5.46 -17.02
CA GLY A 77 -35.41 -4.48 -17.49
C GLY A 77 -36.41 -3.93 -16.48
N ALA A 78 -36.25 -4.18 -15.18
CA ALA A 78 -36.99 -3.47 -14.12
C ALA A 78 -36.09 -3.20 -12.91
N CYS A 79 -34.82 -2.85 -13.17
CA CYS A 79 -33.92 -2.45 -12.10
C CYS A 79 -34.34 -1.08 -11.58
N GLN A 80 -34.54 -1.01 -10.27
CA GLN A 80 -34.50 0.27 -9.58
C GLN A 80 -33.04 0.72 -9.49
N ASP A 81 -32.89 1.96 -9.06
CA ASP A 81 -31.59 2.52 -8.72
C ASP A 81 -31.19 2.01 -7.34
N TYR A 82 -30.13 1.23 -7.25
CA TYR A 82 -29.65 0.62 -6.02
C TYR A 82 -28.30 1.19 -5.60
N ARG A 83 -28.11 1.20 -4.29
CA ARG A 83 -26.86 1.54 -3.63
C ARG A 83 -26.50 0.46 -2.64
N VAL A 84 -25.20 0.23 -2.47
CA VAL A 84 -24.67 -0.83 -1.62
C VAL A 84 -23.87 -0.28 -0.45
N ARG A 85 -23.80 -1.05 0.62
CA ARG A 85 -22.92 -0.79 1.75
C ARG A 85 -22.26 -2.08 2.19
N PHE A 86 -20.95 -2.04 2.41
CA PHE A 86 -20.19 -3.20 2.81
C PHE A 86 -19.87 -3.15 4.31
N THR A 87 -19.88 -4.32 4.94
CA THR A 87 -19.23 -4.52 6.24
C THR A 87 -17.80 -4.97 5.99
N CYS A 88 -16.84 -4.26 6.55
CA CYS A 88 -15.42 -4.48 6.35
C CYS A 88 -14.74 -4.99 7.64
N PRO A 89 -13.56 -5.65 7.53
CA PRO A 89 -12.74 -5.94 8.70
C PRO A 89 -12.36 -4.66 9.45
N LEU A 90 -12.37 -4.68 10.79
CA LEU A 90 -12.03 -3.51 11.62
C LEU A 90 -10.66 -2.91 11.29
N SER A 91 -9.70 -3.74 10.88
CA SER A 91 -8.37 -3.31 10.45
C SER A 91 -8.40 -2.35 9.26
N PHE A 92 -9.47 -2.37 8.45
CA PHE A 92 -9.67 -1.44 7.35
C PHE A 92 -10.11 -0.05 7.84
N CYS A 93 -11.16 0.02 8.67
CA CYS A 93 -11.66 1.33 9.14
C CYS A 93 -10.75 2.02 10.14
N ASN A 94 -9.91 1.27 10.86
CA ASN A 94 -9.03 1.84 11.88
C ASN A 94 -7.69 2.34 11.33
N THR A 95 -7.43 2.20 10.02
CA THR A 95 -6.16 2.64 9.46
C THR A 95 -6.25 4.07 8.92
N THR A 96 -5.24 4.87 9.24
CA THR A 96 -4.94 6.13 8.52
C THR A 96 -3.63 6.02 7.75
N CYS A 97 -3.00 4.85 7.81
CA CYS A 97 -1.71 4.55 7.22
C CYS A 97 -1.82 4.40 5.70
N VAL A 98 -1.39 5.44 4.97
CA VAL A 98 -1.32 5.46 3.52
C VAL A 98 0.10 5.78 3.10
N THR A 99 0.63 5.03 2.13
CA THR A 99 1.98 5.25 1.59
C THR A 99 2.05 6.52 0.74
N ARG A 100 3.27 6.92 0.36
CA ARG A 100 3.46 7.83 -0.78
C ARG A 100 2.96 7.20 -2.08
N TRP A 101 2.99 7.99 -3.15
CA TRP A 101 2.76 7.51 -4.52
C TRP A 101 4.01 6.79 -5.07
N PHE A 102 3.78 5.76 -5.88
CA PHE A 102 4.77 4.96 -6.59
C PHE A 102 4.40 4.86 -8.06
N ASP A 103 5.43 4.94 -8.90
CA ASP A 103 5.39 4.93 -10.36
C ASP A 103 6.70 4.26 -10.80
N SER A 104 6.60 3.17 -11.54
CA SER A 104 7.70 2.28 -11.89
C SER A 104 7.64 1.77 -13.33
N ASP A 105 6.57 2.08 -14.07
CA ASP A 105 6.38 1.72 -15.47
C ASP A 105 5.81 2.92 -16.26
N ASP A 106 6.00 2.94 -17.58
CA ASP A 106 5.44 3.98 -18.46
C ASP A 106 4.73 3.32 -19.64
N PRO A 107 3.51 3.76 -20.00
CA PRO A 107 2.65 3.16 -21.03
C PRO A 107 3.30 2.99 -22.41
N LYS A 108 4.37 3.76 -22.71
CA LYS A 108 5.08 3.75 -24.00
C LYS A 108 6.22 2.75 -24.07
N THR A 109 6.68 2.22 -22.94
CA THR A 109 7.94 1.46 -22.89
C THR A 109 7.74 0.00 -23.26
N ASN A 110 6.61 -0.60 -22.88
CA ASN A 110 6.37 -2.05 -23.02
C ASN A 110 4.95 -2.40 -23.50
N GLY A 111 4.12 -1.39 -23.82
CA GLY A 111 2.73 -1.61 -24.24
C GLY A 111 1.71 -1.71 -23.10
N SER A 112 2.11 -1.36 -21.89
CA SER A 112 1.28 -1.30 -20.68
C SER A 112 1.83 -0.28 -19.71
N ASP A 113 0.99 0.10 -18.74
CA ASP A 113 1.44 0.79 -17.54
C ASP A 113 1.05 -0.05 -16.32
N SER A 114 2.05 -0.54 -15.58
CA SER A 114 1.90 -1.58 -14.56
C SER A 114 2.67 -1.30 -13.27
N GLU A 115 1.90 -0.96 -12.24
CA GLU A 115 2.35 -0.79 -10.86
C GLU A 115 2.05 -2.03 -10.01
N LEU A 116 2.69 -3.14 -10.37
CA LEU A 116 2.52 -4.43 -9.68
C LEU A 116 3.18 -4.40 -8.30
N LEU A 117 2.44 -4.81 -7.27
CA LEU A 117 2.90 -4.78 -5.88
C LEU A 117 4.20 -5.57 -5.68
N SER A 118 4.36 -6.72 -6.34
CA SER A 118 5.57 -7.53 -6.24
C SER A 118 6.82 -6.82 -6.75
N LYS A 119 6.70 -6.06 -7.85
CA LYS A 119 7.79 -5.25 -8.41
C LYS A 119 8.08 -4.07 -7.48
N LEU A 120 7.04 -3.38 -7.02
CA LEU A 120 7.17 -2.24 -6.12
C LEU A 120 7.79 -2.60 -4.77
N LEU A 121 7.46 -3.75 -4.18
CA LEU A 121 8.08 -4.23 -2.94
C LEU A 121 9.58 -4.51 -3.11
N SER A 122 10.01 -4.93 -4.30
CA SER A 122 11.43 -5.11 -4.61
C SER A 122 12.14 -3.77 -4.81
N LEU A 123 11.54 -2.84 -5.56
CA LEU A 123 12.13 -1.54 -5.85
C LEU A 123 12.20 -0.62 -4.62
N TYR A 124 11.21 -0.73 -3.73
CA TYR A 124 11.05 0.16 -2.57
C TYR A 124 10.92 -0.66 -1.28
N PRO A 125 11.99 -1.38 -0.87
CA PRO A 125 11.93 -2.30 0.25
C PRO A 125 11.46 -1.62 1.53
N GLY A 126 10.33 -2.15 2.03
CA GLY A 126 9.69 -1.72 3.25
C GLY A 126 9.23 -0.26 3.29
N GLU A 127 9.02 0.36 2.13
CA GLU A 127 8.19 1.57 1.98
C GLU A 127 6.71 1.23 1.79
N ILE A 128 6.41 -0.04 1.46
CA ILE A 128 5.07 -0.59 1.32
C ILE A 128 4.95 -1.80 2.27
N CYS A 129 3.83 -1.95 2.95
CA CYS A 129 3.57 -3.15 3.75
C CYS A 129 3.44 -4.38 2.86
N ALA A 130 3.86 -5.55 3.36
CA ALA A 130 3.78 -6.80 2.61
C ALA A 130 2.34 -7.21 2.23
N ASN A 131 1.34 -6.79 3.01
CA ASN A 131 -0.07 -7.07 2.77
C ASN A 131 -0.90 -5.78 2.86
N PRO A 132 -0.96 -4.98 1.78
CA PRO A 132 -1.81 -3.82 1.73
C PRO A 132 -3.29 -4.18 1.87
N ILE A 133 -4.06 -3.27 2.46
CA ILE A 133 -5.50 -3.39 2.71
C ILE A 133 -6.34 -2.42 1.88
N GLY A 134 -5.70 -1.60 1.04
CA GLY A 134 -6.33 -0.74 0.07
C GLY A 134 -5.34 -0.28 -0.99
N ILE A 135 -5.83 0.10 -2.16
CA ILE A 135 -5.05 0.68 -3.24
C ILE A 135 -5.82 1.87 -3.82
N GLU A 136 -5.09 2.87 -4.26
CA GLU A 136 -5.57 4.00 -5.04
C GLU A 136 -4.63 4.22 -6.21
N ALA A 137 -5.20 4.53 -7.38
CA ALA A 137 -4.46 4.89 -8.57
C ALA A 137 -4.97 6.22 -9.14
N GLN A 138 -4.04 7.01 -9.66
CA GLN A 138 -4.31 8.25 -10.39
C GLN A 138 -3.25 8.43 -11.47
N THR A 139 -3.53 9.25 -12.47
CA THR A 139 -2.52 9.61 -13.46
C THR A 139 -1.38 10.41 -12.82
N ILE A 140 -0.25 10.54 -13.49
CA ILE A 140 0.85 11.40 -13.03
C ILE A 140 0.39 12.85 -12.82
N SER A 141 -0.54 13.33 -13.65
CA SER A 141 -1.18 14.65 -13.55
C SER A 141 -2.20 14.78 -12.41
N GLY A 142 -2.50 13.71 -11.68
CA GLY A 142 -3.40 13.70 -10.52
C GLY A 142 -4.87 13.48 -10.86
N GLN A 143 -5.18 12.99 -12.05
CA GLN A 143 -6.53 12.61 -12.44
C GLN A 143 -6.86 11.24 -11.85
N ALA A 144 -7.96 11.12 -11.10
CA ALA A 144 -8.36 9.85 -10.52
C ALA A 144 -8.63 8.78 -11.60
N ALA A 145 -8.22 7.54 -11.37
CA ALA A 145 -8.31 6.48 -12.37
C ALA A 145 -9.74 6.20 -12.87
N TYR A 146 -10.78 6.42 -12.04
CA TYR A 146 -12.16 6.14 -12.44
C TYR A 146 -12.73 7.09 -13.51
N ILE A 147 -12.07 8.23 -13.77
CA ILE A 147 -12.54 9.23 -14.75
C ILE A 147 -11.69 9.28 -16.03
N THR A 148 -10.64 8.48 -16.14
CA THR A 148 -9.81 8.44 -17.37
C THR A 148 -10.53 7.71 -18.50
N GLY A 149 -11.35 6.71 -18.16
CA GLY A 149 -12.04 5.86 -19.13
C GLY A 149 -11.21 4.65 -19.58
N ASP A 150 -9.99 4.49 -19.04
CA ASP A 150 -9.17 3.32 -19.28
C ASP A 150 -9.75 2.06 -18.63
N SER A 151 -9.47 0.92 -19.25
CA SER A 151 -9.79 -0.40 -18.74
C SER A 151 -8.59 -0.98 -17.99
N PHE A 152 -8.76 -1.25 -16.70
CA PHE A 152 -7.72 -1.81 -15.84
C PHE A 152 -7.84 -3.33 -15.77
N GLN A 153 -6.78 -4.03 -16.19
CA GLN A 153 -6.71 -5.49 -16.08
C GLN A 153 -6.50 -5.93 -14.62
N VAL A 154 -5.79 -5.11 -13.85
CA VAL A 154 -5.52 -5.34 -12.43
C VAL A 154 -5.80 -4.04 -11.67
N TYR A 155 -6.62 -4.11 -10.61
CA TYR A 155 -6.84 -3.02 -9.67
C TYR A 155 -7.21 -3.62 -8.30
N ASN A 156 -6.21 -4.02 -7.52
CA ASN A 156 -6.45 -4.55 -6.18
C ASN A 156 -5.18 -4.47 -5.32
N PRO A 157 -5.29 -4.35 -3.99
CA PRO A 157 -4.14 -4.19 -3.11
C PRO A 157 -3.23 -5.41 -3.00
N VAL A 158 -3.62 -6.58 -3.51
CA VAL A 158 -2.80 -7.81 -3.45
C VAL A 158 -1.87 -7.89 -4.66
N SER A 159 -2.34 -7.49 -5.84
CA SER A 159 -1.60 -7.59 -7.09
C SER A 159 -0.99 -6.25 -7.53
N GLY A 160 -1.62 -5.12 -7.16
CA GLY A 160 -1.25 -3.79 -7.61
C GLY A 160 -2.23 -3.24 -8.65
N PHE A 161 -1.69 -2.59 -9.66
CA PHE A 161 -2.42 -1.96 -10.76
C PHE A 161 -1.80 -2.34 -12.11
N ALA A 162 -2.63 -2.51 -13.14
CA ALA A 162 -2.15 -2.68 -14.51
C ALA A 162 -3.20 -2.19 -15.53
N CYS A 163 -2.76 -1.32 -16.42
CA CYS A 163 -3.42 -0.96 -17.66
C CYS A 163 -2.62 -1.53 -18.83
N VAL A 164 -3.29 -2.18 -19.79
CA VAL A 164 -2.62 -2.74 -20.98
C VAL A 164 -3.19 -2.12 -22.25
N ASN A 165 -2.33 -1.61 -23.14
CA ASN A 165 -2.73 -0.90 -24.36
C ASN A 165 -3.63 -1.78 -25.25
N ALA A 166 -3.30 -3.08 -25.38
CA ALA A 166 -4.09 -4.04 -26.15
C ALA A 166 -5.53 -4.27 -25.59
N GLY A 167 -5.78 -3.90 -24.33
CA GLY A 167 -7.09 -3.97 -23.69
C GLY A 167 -7.92 -2.69 -23.83
N GLN A 168 -7.37 -1.61 -24.39
CA GLN A 168 -8.06 -0.33 -24.52
C GLN A 168 -8.93 -0.27 -25.77
N THR A 169 -10.12 0.30 -25.63
CA THR A 169 -11.04 0.47 -26.76
C THR A 169 -10.47 1.44 -27.80
N GLY A 170 -10.61 1.11 -29.09
CA GLY A 170 -10.16 1.97 -30.18
C GLY A 170 -8.65 2.00 -30.39
N GLY A 171 -7.89 1.09 -29.77
CA GLY A 171 -6.42 1.06 -29.87
C GLY A 171 -5.74 2.18 -29.08
N GLY A 172 -6.41 2.67 -28.02
CA GLY A 172 -5.86 3.67 -27.11
C GLY A 172 -4.58 3.20 -26.43
N VAL A 173 -3.75 4.16 -26.05
CA VAL A 173 -2.61 3.95 -25.15
C VAL A 173 -3.10 4.28 -23.75
N CYS A 174 -2.74 3.46 -22.78
CA CYS A 174 -3.01 3.74 -21.37
C CYS A 174 -2.49 5.13 -21.00
N ASP A 175 -3.21 5.83 -20.13
CA ASP A 175 -2.62 6.94 -19.41
C ASP A 175 -1.45 6.43 -18.53
N ASP A 176 -0.65 7.39 -18.06
CA ASP A 176 0.51 7.15 -17.20
C ASP A 176 0.09 7.32 -15.74
N TYR A 177 0.18 6.25 -14.93
CA TYR A 177 -0.39 6.14 -13.59
C TYR A 177 0.66 5.97 -12.50
N LYS A 178 0.26 6.41 -11.31
CA LYS A 178 0.93 6.14 -10.05
C LYS A 178 -0.06 5.58 -9.04
N VAL A 179 0.43 4.72 -8.15
CA VAL A 179 -0.38 4.07 -7.11
C VAL A 179 0.09 4.40 -5.70
N ARG A 180 -0.82 4.34 -4.74
CA ARG A 180 -0.49 4.29 -3.31
C ARG A 180 -1.35 3.25 -2.61
N PHE A 181 -0.88 2.81 -1.46
CA PHE A 181 -1.46 1.71 -0.72
C PHE A 181 -1.89 2.16 0.67
N SER A 182 -3.05 1.67 1.13
CA SER A 182 -3.38 1.66 2.56
C SER A 182 -2.79 0.41 3.19
N CYS A 183 -2.11 0.60 4.32
CA CYS A 183 -1.49 -0.47 5.07
C CYS A 183 -2.16 -0.64 6.44
N PRO A 184 -2.00 -1.80 7.10
CA PRO A 184 -2.40 -1.91 8.50
C PRO A 184 -1.74 -0.83 9.35
N GLU A 185 -2.46 -0.28 10.34
CA GLU A 185 -1.96 0.81 11.19
C GLU A 185 -0.62 0.48 11.86
N THR A 186 -0.38 -0.80 12.15
CA THR A 186 0.88 -1.29 12.68
C THR A 186 2.07 -1.00 11.76
N PHE A 187 1.88 -0.88 10.44
CA PHE A 187 2.97 -0.57 9.50
C PHE A 187 3.47 0.87 9.67
N CYS A 188 2.57 1.86 9.67
CA CYS A 188 2.94 3.27 9.87
C CYS A 188 3.26 3.59 11.33
N SER A 189 2.77 2.79 12.27
CA SER A 189 3.16 2.88 13.68
C SER A 189 4.61 2.44 13.93
N ILE A 190 5.26 1.77 12.96
CA ILE A 190 6.69 1.42 13.07
C ILE A 190 7.49 2.69 12.80
N CYS A 191 8.18 3.16 13.83
CA CYS A 191 9.09 4.28 13.73
C CYS A 191 10.36 3.81 13.00
N ARG A 192 10.50 4.12 11.71
CA ARG A 192 11.68 3.75 10.92
C ARG A 192 12.51 4.98 10.59
N THR A 193 13.82 4.81 10.58
CA THR A 193 14.75 5.82 10.07
C THR A 193 14.76 5.80 8.54
N SER A 194 15.32 6.85 7.94
CA SER A 194 15.80 6.78 6.56
C SER A 194 16.88 5.69 6.42
N TRP A 195 17.16 5.30 5.18
CA TRP A 195 18.29 4.43 4.85
C TRP A 195 19.63 5.17 5.07
N PHE A 196 20.60 4.43 5.57
CA PHE A 196 22.01 4.80 5.72
C PHE A 196 22.84 3.88 4.85
N ASP A 197 23.74 4.50 4.11
CA ASP A 197 24.61 3.92 3.11
C ASP A 197 25.89 4.79 3.19
N ARG A 198 26.85 4.31 3.98
CA ARG A 198 28.03 5.03 4.47
C ARG A 198 29.31 4.44 3.92
N ASP A 199 29.31 3.17 3.53
CA ASP A 199 30.47 2.48 2.94
C ASP A 199 30.06 1.75 1.65
N ASP A 200 30.98 1.70 0.69
CA ASP A 200 30.82 0.94 -0.56
C ASP A 200 31.50 -0.43 -0.40
N PRO A 201 31.19 -1.47 -1.21
CA PRO A 201 31.73 -2.84 -1.06
C PRO A 201 33.20 -3.04 -1.49
N ASP A 202 34.00 -1.98 -1.40
CA ASP A 202 35.44 -1.98 -1.69
C ASP A 202 36.22 -2.80 -0.65
N ASN A 203 37.56 -2.78 -0.67
CA ASN A 203 38.36 -3.50 0.34
C ASN A 203 38.34 -2.75 1.69
N PRO A 204 37.90 -3.32 2.83
CA PRO A 204 37.77 -4.75 3.16
C PRO A 204 36.38 -5.39 3.01
N GLY A 205 35.37 -4.62 2.64
CA GLY A 205 34.00 -5.07 2.43
C GLY A 205 33.07 -3.88 2.54
N ASP A 206 31.85 -4.11 3.00
CA ASP A 206 30.84 -3.08 3.19
C ASP A 206 30.40 -3.05 4.67
N ARG A 207 30.38 -1.86 5.28
CA ARG A 207 30.09 -1.68 6.71
C ARG A 207 29.16 -0.49 7.01
N GLU A 208 28.05 -0.80 7.65
CA GLU A 208 27.06 0.15 8.13
C GLU A 208 26.98 0.12 9.66
N MET A 209 28.08 0.54 10.29
CA MET A 209 28.27 0.40 11.75
C MET A 209 27.43 1.39 12.55
N TRP A 210 26.77 0.91 13.61
CA TRP A 210 25.93 1.73 14.48
C TRP A 210 26.71 2.92 15.07
N LYS A 211 27.98 2.71 15.44
CA LYS A 211 28.83 3.75 16.03
C LYS A 211 28.97 4.99 15.14
N GLU A 212 28.90 4.82 13.84
CA GLU A 212 29.02 5.88 12.84
C GLU A 212 27.65 6.52 12.57
N ILE A 213 26.60 5.70 12.55
CA ILE A 213 25.22 6.12 12.27
C ILE A 213 24.57 6.85 13.46
N GLN A 214 24.87 6.48 14.71
CA GLN A 214 24.30 7.08 15.94
C GLN A 214 24.59 8.57 16.10
N THR A 215 25.50 9.13 15.31
CA THR A 215 25.77 10.57 15.29
C THR A 215 24.76 11.37 14.44
N SER A 216 23.92 10.67 13.67
CA SER A 216 22.87 11.26 12.86
C SER A 216 21.69 11.72 13.72
N PRO A 217 21.21 12.97 13.56
CA PRO A 217 20.02 13.44 14.27
C PRO A 217 18.74 12.72 13.83
N TYR A 218 18.81 11.92 12.76
CA TYR A 218 17.68 11.20 12.15
C TYR A 218 17.60 9.72 12.56
N VAL A 219 18.51 9.24 13.41
CA VAL A 219 18.45 7.89 13.99
C VAL A 219 17.92 7.98 15.42
N CYS A 220 17.35 6.88 15.94
CA CYS A 220 16.74 6.79 17.28
C CYS A 220 17.73 7.24 18.37
N THR A 221 17.83 8.54 18.65
CA THR A 221 18.85 9.05 19.57
C THR A 221 18.32 10.17 20.44
N SER A 222 18.22 9.85 21.73
CA SER A 222 18.80 10.70 22.75
C SER A 222 19.61 9.79 23.69
N HIS A 223 20.80 9.41 23.24
CA HIS A 223 21.95 8.80 23.94
C HIS A 223 21.81 7.66 24.97
N VAL A 224 20.63 7.27 25.46
CA VAL A 224 20.42 6.07 26.30
C VAL A 224 18.94 5.64 26.39
N THR A 225 17.99 6.52 26.05
CA THR A 225 16.56 6.29 26.34
C THR A 225 15.80 5.56 25.23
N TYR A 226 16.28 5.61 23.99
CA TYR A 226 15.60 5.02 22.84
C TYR A 226 16.63 4.30 21.96
N LEU A 227 16.89 3.03 22.24
CA LEU A 227 17.74 2.18 21.40
C LEU A 227 16.93 1.63 20.21
N PRO A 228 17.56 1.42 19.04
CA PRO A 228 16.91 0.72 17.94
C PRO A 228 16.53 -0.70 18.37
N ILE A 229 15.36 -1.15 17.90
CA ILE A 229 14.77 -2.45 18.23
C ILE A 229 15.10 -3.47 17.14
N ALA A 230 15.29 -3.02 15.90
CA ALA A 230 15.63 -3.87 14.77
C ALA A 230 16.43 -3.10 13.72
N ILE A 231 17.21 -3.85 12.94
CA ILE A 231 17.93 -3.37 11.75
C ILE A 231 17.39 -4.09 10.53
N GLU A 232 17.12 -3.32 9.48
CA GLU A 232 16.79 -3.83 8.15
C GLU A 232 17.97 -3.55 7.24
N VAL A 233 18.43 -4.57 6.50
CA VAL A 233 19.58 -4.48 5.60
C VAL A 233 19.17 -5.00 4.22
N VAL A 234 19.42 -4.19 3.20
CA VAL A 234 19.08 -4.51 1.80
C VAL A 234 20.19 -4.10 0.88
N THR A 235 20.30 -4.75 -0.28
CA THR A 235 21.25 -4.32 -1.32
C THR A 235 20.87 -2.94 -1.84
N THR A 236 21.83 -2.07 -2.09
CA THR A 236 21.62 -0.68 -2.50
C THR A 236 20.92 -0.59 -3.86
N VAL A 237 21.31 -1.46 -4.80
CA VAL A 237 20.79 -1.49 -6.19
C VAL A 237 19.40 -2.12 -6.29
N SER A 238 19.24 -3.35 -5.79
CA SER A 238 18.03 -4.15 -6.06
C SER A 238 16.98 -4.09 -4.94
N GLY A 239 17.34 -3.54 -3.78
CA GLY A 239 16.51 -3.58 -2.58
C GLY A 239 16.31 -4.99 -1.99
N SER A 240 17.06 -6.00 -2.46
CA SER A 240 16.95 -7.37 -1.98
C SER A 240 17.37 -7.48 -0.52
N PRO A 241 16.59 -8.18 0.34
CA PRO A 241 17.00 -8.46 1.71
C PRO A 241 18.38 -9.13 1.77
N ALA A 242 19.28 -8.62 2.62
CA ALA A 242 20.65 -9.11 2.70
C ALA A 242 20.73 -10.63 2.98
N LEU A 243 19.84 -11.17 3.82
CA LEU A 243 19.80 -12.61 4.11
C LEU A 243 19.51 -13.50 2.90
N LEU A 244 19.04 -12.94 1.77
CA LEU A 244 18.77 -13.68 0.53
C LEU A 244 19.92 -13.61 -0.48
N THR A 245 20.95 -12.80 -0.25
CA THR A 245 22.05 -12.60 -1.21
C THR A 245 23.06 -13.74 -1.20
N GLY A 246 23.12 -14.49 -0.10
CA GLY A 246 24.13 -15.53 0.12
C GLY A 246 25.49 -15.00 0.58
N ASN A 247 25.66 -13.69 0.78
CA ASN A 247 26.85 -13.17 1.47
C ASN A 247 26.86 -13.59 2.95
N LEU A 248 28.06 -13.76 3.50
CA LEU A 248 28.30 -14.01 4.91
C LEU A 248 28.54 -12.68 5.63
N PHE A 249 27.85 -12.47 6.75
CA PHE A 249 27.90 -11.24 7.51
C PHE A 249 28.66 -11.45 8.81
N GLN A 250 29.63 -10.58 9.07
CA GLN A 250 30.37 -10.55 10.33
C GLN A 250 29.50 -9.93 11.43
N GLU A 251 28.78 -8.85 11.10
CA GLU A 251 27.83 -8.20 11.99
C GLU A 251 26.47 -8.03 11.33
N PHE A 252 25.41 -8.26 12.10
CA PHE A 252 24.01 -8.05 11.72
C PHE A 252 23.19 -7.88 13.01
N ASP A 253 23.36 -6.76 13.68
CA ASP A 253 22.73 -6.49 14.98
C ASP A 253 22.26 -5.03 15.07
N PRO A 254 21.06 -4.75 15.59
CA PRO A 254 20.55 -3.39 15.69
C PRO A 254 21.37 -2.45 16.59
N LEU A 255 22.15 -2.97 17.53
CA LEU A 255 22.96 -2.18 18.46
C LEU A 255 24.44 -2.06 18.02
N GLU A 256 24.91 -2.95 17.14
CA GLU A 256 26.29 -2.92 16.62
C GLU A 256 26.37 -2.42 15.16
N GLY A 257 25.36 -2.74 14.34
CA GLY A 257 25.25 -2.36 12.93
C GLY A 257 25.28 -3.56 11.99
N PHE A 258 25.82 -3.34 10.79
CA PHE A 258 25.99 -4.38 9.78
C PHE A 258 27.40 -4.35 9.21
N GLU A 259 27.98 -5.53 8.99
CA GLU A 259 29.31 -5.67 8.39
C GLU A 259 29.37 -6.92 7.51
N CYS A 260 29.72 -6.71 6.24
CA CYS A 260 30.11 -7.75 5.31
C CYS A 260 31.61 -7.58 5.00
N VAL A 261 32.38 -8.68 5.07
CA VAL A 261 33.83 -8.65 4.81
C VAL A 261 34.16 -9.50 3.58
N ASN A 262 34.84 -8.92 2.59
CA ASN A 262 35.20 -9.56 1.32
C ASN A 262 35.99 -10.87 1.51
N ASP A 263 36.96 -10.88 2.42
CA ASP A 263 37.80 -12.07 2.71
C ASP A 263 36.99 -13.26 3.26
N GLN A 264 35.77 -13.04 3.74
CA GLN A 264 34.91 -14.08 4.29
C GLN A 264 33.95 -14.67 3.24
N GLN A 265 33.87 -14.11 2.03
CA GLN A 265 32.87 -14.49 1.02
C GLN A 265 33.25 -15.73 0.18
N GLY A 266 34.26 -16.50 0.58
CA GLY A 266 34.66 -17.72 -0.11
C GLY A 266 35.13 -17.50 -1.56
N GLY A 267 35.72 -16.33 -1.85
CA GLY A 267 36.16 -15.92 -3.19
C GLY A 267 35.20 -15.00 -3.95
N GLY A 268 34.05 -14.67 -3.35
CA GLY A 268 33.18 -13.56 -3.78
C GLY A 268 33.59 -12.21 -3.18
N VAL A 269 32.82 -11.17 -3.50
CA VAL A 269 32.85 -9.87 -2.80
C VAL A 269 31.49 -9.62 -2.17
N CYS A 270 31.46 -8.73 -1.19
CA CYS A 270 30.23 -8.18 -0.65
C CYS A 270 29.44 -7.49 -1.76
N GLN A 271 28.12 -7.59 -1.70
CA GLN A 271 27.27 -6.64 -2.39
C GLN A 271 27.31 -5.31 -1.62
N ASP A 272 26.88 -4.26 -2.30
CA ASP A 272 26.62 -2.94 -1.73
C ASP A 272 25.30 -2.98 -0.96
N TYR A 273 25.34 -2.66 0.34
CA TYR A 273 24.21 -2.70 1.28
C TYR A 273 23.98 -1.35 1.95
N LYS A 274 22.70 -1.11 2.24
CA LYS A 274 22.25 0.00 3.08
C LYS A 274 21.39 -0.52 4.21
N VAL A 275 21.41 0.20 5.33
CA VAL A 275 20.67 -0.16 6.54
C VAL A 275 19.66 0.90 6.96
N ARG A 276 18.59 0.48 7.63
CA ARG A 276 17.73 1.39 8.40
C ARG A 276 17.30 0.73 9.69
N TYR A 277 16.97 1.56 10.66
CA TYR A 277 16.65 1.10 12.00
C TYR A 277 15.17 1.31 12.32
N THR A 278 14.61 0.36 13.06
CA THR A 278 13.31 0.52 13.72
C THR A 278 13.54 1.07 15.12
N CYS A 279 12.98 2.24 15.41
CA CYS A 279 12.98 2.87 16.71
C CYS A 279 11.76 2.48 17.55
N PRO A 280 11.82 2.68 18.88
CA PRO A 280 10.64 2.63 19.74
C PRO A 280 9.60 3.66 19.31
N LYS A 281 8.32 3.30 19.34
CA LYS A 281 7.20 4.19 18.98
C LYS A 281 7.25 5.55 19.71
N SER A 282 7.62 5.53 20.99
CA SER A 282 7.77 6.72 21.84
C SER A 282 8.79 7.73 21.30
N PHE A 283 9.80 7.29 20.53
CA PHE A 283 10.75 8.18 19.88
C PHE A 283 10.07 9.01 18.78
N CYS A 284 9.33 8.35 17.88
CA CYS A 284 8.60 9.05 16.82
C CYS A 284 7.49 9.96 17.34
N GLU A 285 6.78 9.56 18.39
CA GLU A 285 5.76 10.41 19.02
C GLU A 285 6.37 11.71 19.57
N MET A 286 7.58 11.65 20.13
CA MET A 286 8.32 12.84 20.57
C MET A 286 8.76 13.73 19.40
N GLU A 287 9.38 13.17 18.36
CA GLU A 287 9.85 13.93 17.20
C GLU A 287 8.69 14.61 16.45
N PHE A 288 7.54 13.94 16.34
CA PHE A 288 6.33 14.53 15.76
C PHE A 288 5.84 15.75 16.57
N GLN A 289 5.87 15.68 17.90
CA GLN A 289 5.51 16.83 18.74
C GLN A 289 6.49 18.00 18.61
N LYS A 290 7.80 17.72 18.51
CA LYS A 290 8.80 18.78 18.25
C LYS A 290 8.48 19.51 16.94
N ASN A 291 8.24 18.78 15.85
CA ASN A 291 7.95 19.39 14.55
C ASN A 291 6.65 20.21 14.52
N LEU A 292 5.63 19.83 15.32
CA LEU A 292 4.41 20.63 15.46
C LEU A 292 4.62 21.93 16.25
N THR A 293 5.57 21.97 17.19
CA THR A 293 5.87 23.18 17.98
C THR A 293 6.72 24.22 17.23
N PHE A 294 7.25 23.89 16.05
CA PHE A 294 8.11 24.77 15.24
C PHE A 294 7.43 25.41 14.03
N THR A 295 6.11 25.28 13.83
CA THR A 295 5.43 26.15 12.87
C THR A 295 5.46 27.59 13.41
N PRO A 296 6.15 28.54 12.75
CA PRO A 296 6.05 29.93 13.15
C PRO A 296 4.60 30.35 12.93
N ASN A 297 3.99 30.97 13.94
CA ASN A 297 2.78 31.74 13.71
C ASN A 297 3.14 32.82 12.68
N ILE A 298 2.70 32.64 11.44
CA ILE A 298 2.68 33.67 10.40
C ILE A 298 1.26 34.20 10.33
#